data_AF-A0A3D2PA43-F1
#
_entry.id   AF-A0A3D2PA43-F1
#
_cell.length_a   1.000
_cell.length_b   1.000
_cell.length_c   1.000
_cell.angle_alpha   90.00
_cell.angle_beta   90.00
_cell.angle_gamma   90.00
#
_symmetry.space_group_name_H-M   'P 1'
#
loop_
_entity.id
_entity.type
_entity.pdbx_description
1 polymer ?
#
loop_
_entity_poly.entity_id
_entity_poly.type
_entity_poly.pdbx_seq_one_letter_code
_entity_poly.pdbx_strand_id
1 'polypeptide(L)'
;MNEKNETIPVILNIDLVVNDFPGVKAKNLNNGDIVYSFITDKRDIGQYLARLLGGMTKDGHVPLATEIEKISLDGEMIKLQVRFTPGIVGLTTLEQETRVKVLKRNKEPLWWQKILNLLLNRTIN
;
A
#
# COMPACT_ATOMS: atom_id res chain seq x y z
N MET A 1 -8.17 18.91 26.32
CA MET A 1 -6.86 18.40 25.87
C MET A 1 -7.09 16.93 25.51
N ASN A 2 -7.35 16.61 24.23
CA ASN A 2 -7.63 15.24 23.82
C ASN A 2 -6.30 14.52 23.62
N GLU A 3 -5.92 13.69 24.59
CA GLU A 3 -4.94 12.64 24.35
C GLU A 3 -5.51 11.74 23.26
N LYS A 4 -4.99 11.85 22.04
CA LYS A 4 -5.20 10.82 21.03
C LYS A 4 -4.57 9.56 21.60
N ASN A 5 -5.38 8.62 22.07
CA ASN A 5 -4.94 7.25 22.28
C ASN A 5 -4.46 6.74 20.92
N GLU A 6 -3.15 6.78 20.68
CA GLU A 6 -2.55 6.24 19.47
C GLU A 6 -2.62 4.72 19.54
N THR A 7 -3.72 4.16 19.06
CA THR A 7 -3.88 2.71 18.94
C THR A 7 -2.82 2.19 17.98
N ILE A 8 -1.93 1.33 18.47
CA ILE A 8 -0.92 0.68 17.64
C ILE A 8 -1.65 -0.19 16.61
N PRO A 9 -1.49 0.05 15.29
CA PRO A 9 -2.21 -0.71 14.30
C PRO A 9 -1.68 -2.15 14.22
N VAL A 10 -2.56 -3.08 13.88
CA VAL A 10 -2.15 -4.40 13.41
C VAL A 10 -1.56 -4.24 12.01
N ILE A 11 -0.29 -4.60 11.87
CA ILE A 11 0.45 -4.53 10.62
C ILE A 11 0.45 -5.92 10.00
N LEU A 12 -0.03 -6.06 8.77
CA LEU A 12 -0.09 -7.30 8.02
C LEU A 12 0.93 -7.31 6.89
N ASN A 13 1.58 -8.45 6.65
CA ASN A 13 2.27 -8.68 5.39
C ASN A 13 1.25 -8.91 4.26
N ILE A 14 1.44 -8.20 3.15
CA ILE A 14 0.56 -8.30 1.98
C ILE A 14 1.37 -8.38 0.70
N ASP A 15 0.73 -8.90 -0.34
CA ASP A 15 1.19 -8.75 -1.71
C ASP A 15 0.15 -7.97 -2.54
N LEU A 16 0.60 -7.20 -3.51
CA LEU A 16 -0.30 -6.55 -4.47
C LEU A 16 -0.58 -7.47 -5.65
N VAL A 17 -1.78 -7.37 -6.22
CA VAL A 17 -2.11 -8.07 -7.46
C VAL A 17 -1.29 -7.45 -8.59
N VAL A 18 -0.37 -8.23 -9.15
CA VAL A 18 0.43 -7.85 -10.32
C VAL A 18 -0.37 -8.14 -11.59
N ASN A 19 -0.29 -7.24 -12.58
CA ASN A 19 -0.88 -7.45 -13.90
C ASN A 19 -0.05 -6.72 -14.97
N ASP A 20 0.40 -7.44 -15.99
CA ASP A 20 1.25 -6.89 -17.05
C ASP A 20 0.55 -5.80 -17.87
N PHE A 21 -0.76 -5.91 -18.10
CA PHE A 21 -1.58 -4.90 -18.79
C PHE A 21 -3.07 -5.03 -18.42
N PRO A 22 -3.80 -3.93 -18.09
CA PRO A 22 -3.40 -2.53 -17.96
C PRO A 22 -2.93 -2.15 -16.54
N GLY A 23 -1.84 -2.78 -16.04
CA GLY A 23 -1.29 -2.45 -14.73
C GLY A 23 -0.49 -1.15 -14.69
N VAL A 24 -0.41 -0.52 -13.51
CA VAL A 24 0.36 0.71 -13.28
C VAL A 24 1.68 0.36 -12.60
N LYS A 25 2.79 0.89 -13.12
CA LYS A 25 4.12 0.72 -12.50
C LYS A 25 4.11 1.23 -11.06
N ALA A 26 4.74 0.50 -10.14
CA ALA A 26 4.77 0.83 -8.73
C ALA A 26 5.25 2.27 -8.47
N LYS A 27 6.27 2.73 -9.22
CA LYS A 27 6.80 4.11 -9.12
C LYS A 27 5.81 5.22 -9.49
N ASN A 28 4.74 4.87 -10.19
CA ASN A 28 3.69 5.79 -10.59
C ASN A 28 2.46 5.72 -9.68
N LEU A 29 2.48 4.90 -8.61
CA LEU A 29 1.39 4.86 -7.63
C LEU A 29 1.39 6.13 -6.76
N ASN A 30 0.19 6.50 -6.32
CA ASN A 30 -0.07 7.67 -5.49
C ASN A 30 -0.71 7.25 -4.16
N ASN A 31 -0.50 8.05 -3.11
CA ASN A 31 -1.35 7.99 -1.91
C ASN A 31 -2.81 8.24 -2.34
N GLY A 32 -3.73 7.45 -1.80
CA GLY A 32 -5.15 7.47 -2.15
C GLY A 32 -5.53 6.62 -3.37
N ASP A 33 -4.57 6.02 -4.09
CA ASP A 33 -4.91 5.00 -5.10
C ASP A 33 -5.57 3.79 -4.40
N ILE A 34 -6.60 3.22 -5.04
CA ILE A 34 -7.21 1.96 -4.61
C ILE A 34 -6.63 0.83 -5.43
N VAL A 35 -5.89 -0.07 -4.78
CA VAL A 35 -5.24 -1.23 -5.38
C VAL A 35 -5.88 -2.53 -4.90
N TYR A 36 -5.58 -3.63 -5.58
CA TYR A 36 -5.93 -4.96 -5.09
C TYR A 36 -4.75 -5.58 -4.34
N SER A 37 -5.01 -6.14 -3.16
CA SER A 37 -4.02 -6.77 -2.30
C SER A 37 -4.49 -8.10 -1.73
N PHE A 38 -3.56 -9.03 -1.55
CA PHE A 38 -3.75 -10.27 -0.80
C PHE A 38 -3.10 -10.15 0.58
N ILE A 39 -3.77 -10.60 1.64
CA ILE A 39 -3.13 -10.78 2.94
C ILE A 39 -2.32 -12.09 2.89
N THR A 40 -0.99 -11.97 2.94
CA THR A 40 -0.04 -13.10 2.85
C THR A 40 0.64 -13.40 4.18
N ASP A 41 0.24 -12.69 5.23
CA ASP A 41 0.72 -12.86 6.59
C ASP A 41 0.39 -14.25 7.16
N LYS A 42 1.44 -15.01 7.47
CA LYS A 42 1.33 -16.40 7.95
C LYS A 42 1.03 -16.51 9.45
N ARG A 43 1.08 -15.41 10.20
CA ARG A 43 0.73 -15.42 11.64
C ARG A 43 -0.76 -15.68 11.81
N ASP A 44 -1.15 -16.26 12.95
CA ASP A 44 -2.55 -16.57 13.25
C ASP A 44 -3.49 -15.36 13.11
N ILE A 45 -3.02 -14.20 13.58
CA ILE A 45 -3.76 -12.94 13.42
C ILE A 45 -3.96 -12.56 11.96
N GLY A 46 -2.97 -12.80 11.10
CA GLY A 46 -3.04 -12.54 9.68
C GLY A 46 -4.04 -13.46 8.98
N GLN A 47 -3.99 -14.75 9.31
CA GLN A 47 -4.93 -15.75 8.77
C GLN A 47 -6.37 -15.52 9.24
N TYR A 48 -6.54 -15.13 10.51
CA TYR A 48 -7.84 -14.75 11.06
C TYR A 48 -8.41 -13.52 10.34
N LEU A 49 -7.62 -12.45 10.22
CA LEU A 49 -8.05 -11.21 9.56
C LEU A 49 -8.28 -11.41 8.06
N ALA A 50 -7.50 -12.26 7.39
CA ALA A 50 -7.74 -12.63 6.00
C ALA A 50 -9.14 -13.24 5.82
N ARG A 51 -9.57 -14.15 6.71
CA ARG A 51 -10.94 -14.70 6.68
C ARG A 51 -11.99 -13.65 7.03
N LEU A 52 -11.76 -12.89 8.11
CA LEU A 52 -12.71 -11.90 8.61
C LEU A 52 -13.02 -10.80 7.58
N LEU A 53 -11.98 -10.34 6.87
CA LEU A 53 -12.09 -9.30 5.85
C LEU A 53 -12.53 -9.85 4.49
N GLY A 54 -12.78 -11.15 4.36
CA GLY A 54 -13.18 -11.80 3.12
C GLY A 54 -12.05 -12.02 2.11
N GLY A 55 -10.79 -11.83 2.52
CA GLY A 55 -9.59 -12.05 1.70
C GLY A 55 -9.14 -13.52 1.63
N MET A 56 -9.81 -14.41 2.35
CA MET A 56 -9.60 -15.86 2.27
C MET A 56 -10.94 -16.60 2.38
N THR A 57 -11.20 -17.45 1.39
CA THR A 57 -12.40 -18.30 1.28
C THR A 57 -11.99 -19.78 1.31
N LYS A 58 -12.98 -20.69 1.17
CA LYS A 58 -12.70 -22.13 1.01
C LYS A 58 -11.92 -22.43 -0.27
N ASP A 59 -12.07 -21.59 -1.29
CA ASP A 59 -11.46 -21.76 -2.61
C ASP A 59 -10.09 -21.08 -2.72
N GLY A 60 -9.65 -20.40 -1.65
CA GLY A 60 -8.33 -19.77 -1.56
C GLY A 60 -8.38 -18.27 -1.29
N HIS A 61 -7.26 -17.60 -1.61
CA HIS A 61 -7.09 -16.16 -1.40
C HIS A 61 -7.91 -15.34 -2.40
N VAL A 62 -8.59 -14.31 -1.89
CA VAL A 62 -9.39 -13.37 -2.66
C VAL A 62 -8.77 -11.98 -2.52
N PRO A 63 -8.58 -11.24 -3.62
CA PRO A 63 -7.98 -9.91 -3.55
C PRO A 63 -8.95 -8.90 -2.92
N LEU A 64 -8.45 -8.10 -2.00
CA LEU A 64 -9.17 -7.03 -1.33
C LEU A 64 -8.80 -5.68 -1.94
N ALA A 65 -9.79 -4.81 -2.14
CA ALA A 65 -9.55 -3.43 -2.54
C ALA A 65 -9.08 -2.62 -1.33
N THR A 66 -7.89 -2.02 -1.42
CA THR A 66 -7.26 -1.27 -0.33
C THR A 66 -6.71 0.06 -0.83
N GLU A 67 -6.79 1.08 0.02
CA GLU A 67 -6.27 2.41 -0.29
C GLU A 67 -4.81 2.52 0.14
N ILE A 68 -3.94 3.04 -0.73
CA ILE A 68 -2.56 3.35 -0.38
C ILE A 68 -2.53 4.56 0.54
N GLU A 69 -2.08 4.37 1.78
CA GLU A 69 -1.92 5.47 2.74
C GLU A 69 -0.58 6.18 2.58
N LYS A 70 0.47 5.39 2.35
CA LYS A 70 1.84 5.88 2.35
C LYS A 70 2.69 5.08 1.37
N ILE A 71 3.55 5.80 0.69
CA ILE A 71 4.58 5.27 -0.18
C ILE A 71 5.92 5.79 0.36
N SER A 72 6.99 5.01 0.21
CA SER A 72 8.36 5.48 0.37
C SER A 72 9.28 4.76 -0.59
N LEU A 73 10.25 5.50 -1.14
CA LEU A 73 11.30 4.97 -2.01
C LEU A 73 12.47 4.49 -1.16
N ASP A 74 13.02 3.33 -1.51
CA ASP A 74 14.22 2.74 -0.93
C ASP A 74 15.08 2.14 -2.05
N GLY A 75 15.89 2.99 -2.69
CA GLY A 75 16.63 2.61 -3.90
C GLY A 75 15.69 2.21 -5.05
N GLU A 76 15.90 1.02 -5.60
CA GLU A 76 15.06 0.43 -6.67
C GLU A 76 13.75 -0.19 -6.17
N MET A 77 13.54 -0.17 -4.85
CA MET A 77 12.35 -0.71 -4.21
C MET A 77 11.41 0.40 -3.75
N ILE A 78 10.12 0.07 -3.72
CA ILE A 78 9.08 0.89 -3.13
C ILE A 78 8.48 0.14 -1.97
N LYS A 79 8.42 0.79 -0.82
CA LYS A 79 7.65 0.33 0.34
C LYS A 79 6.29 1.00 0.32
N LEU A 80 5.24 0.19 0.39
CA LEU A 80 3.85 0.65 0.41
C LEU A 80 3.19 0.26 1.71
N GLN A 81 2.36 1.17 2.21
CA GLN A 81 1.39 0.92 3.27
C GLN A 81 -0.01 1.15 2.71
N VAL A 82 -0.89 0.16 2.90
CA VAL A 82 -2.31 0.27 2.56
C VAL A 82 -3.16 0.19 3.82
N ARG A 83 -4.36 0.78 3.78
CA ARG A 83 -5.37 0.65 4.84
C ARG A 83 -6.44 -0.36 4.43
N PHE A 84 -6.71 -1.33 5.31
CA PHE A 84 -7.91 -2.17 5.19
C PHE A 84 -9.10 -1.55 5.92
N THR A 85 -8.87 -1.10 7.16
CA THR A 85 -9.87 -0.50 8.05
C THR A 85 -9.12 0.25 9.18
N PRO A 86 -9.74 1.13 9.98
CA PRO A 86 -9.07 1.74 11.13
C PRO A 86 -8.40 0.68 12.03
N GLY A 87 -7.11 0.88 12.31
CA GLY A 87 -6.32 -0.04 13.13
C GLY A 87 -5.75 -1.27 12.41
N ILE A 88 -6.00 -1.47 11.10
CA ILE A 88 -5.42 -2.56 10.32
C ILE A 88 -4.78 -2.02 9.03
N VAL A 89 -3.47 -2.17 8.94
CA VAL A 89 -2.67 -1.74 7.80
C VAL A 89 -1.92 -2.92 7.19
N GLY A 90 -1.68 -2.86 5.88
CA GLY A 90 -0.86 -3.83 5.17
C GLY A 90 0.44 -3.19 4.69
N LEU A 91 1.55 -3.91 4.82
CA LEU A 91 2.86 -3.49 4.31
C LEU A 91 3.35 -4.45 3.25
N THR A 92 3.96 -3.88 2.22
CA THR A 92 4.60 -4.63 1.15
C THR A 92 5.76 -3.85 0.54
N THR A 93 6.66 -4.56 -0.13
CA THR A 93 7.80 -3.99 -0.84
C THR A 93 7.88 -4.63 -2.21
N LEU A 94 8.05 -3.82 -3.25
CA LEU A 94 8.10 -4.27 -4.64
C LEU A 94 9.03 -3.40 -5.46
N GLU A 95 9.52 -3.92 -6.58
CA GLU A 95 10.37 -3.18 -7.51
C GLU A 95 9.60 -2.04 -8.17
N GLN A 96 10.30 -0.93 -8.46
CA GLN A 96 9.71 0.26 -9.09
C GLN A 96 8.97 -0.02 -10.40
N GLU A 97 9.42 -1.02 -11.16
CA GLU A 97 8.89 -1.37 -12.49
C GLU A 97 7.75 -2.39 -12.44
N THR A 98 7.50 -3.04 -11.29
CA THR A 98 6.39 -3.98 -11.12
C THR A 98 5.06 -3.30 -11.42
N ARG A 99 4.22 -3.92 -12.27
CA ARG A 99 2.92 -3.39 -12.64
C ARG A 99 1.80 -3.93 -11.75
N VAL A 100 1.14 -3.04 -11.03
CA VAL A 100 0.08 -3.34 -10.07
C VAL A 100 -1.29 -3.10 -10.69
N LYS A 101 -2.24 -3.98 -10.40
CA LYS A 101 -3.66 -3.80 -10.74
C LYS A 101 -4.29 -2.74 -9.85
N VAL A 102 -4.66 -1.61 -10.45
CA VAL A 102 -5.30 -0.48 -9.75
C VAL A 102 -6.79 -0.44 -10.08
N LEU A 103 -7.64 -0.38 -9.05
CA LEU A 103 -9.08 -0.23 -9.20
C LEU A 103 -9.47 1.23 -9.45
N LYS A 104 -8.87 2.16 -8.71
CA LYS A 104 -9.16 3.60 -8.82
C LYS A 104 -7.89 4.42 -8.64
N ARG A 105 -7.70 5.43 -9.49
CA ARG A 105 -6.59 6.38 -9.42
C ARG A 105 -6.97 7.60 -8.59
N ASN A 106 -6.11 7.99 -7.66
CA ASN A 106 -6.08 9.34 -7.15
C ASN A 106 -5.23 10.21 -8.09
N LYS A 107 -5.83 11.30 -8.59
CA LYS A 107 -5.20 12.19 -9.59
C LYS A 107 -4.28 13.24 -8.96
N GLU A 108 -4.04 13.16 -7.66
CA GLU A 108 -3.09 14.07 -7.02
C GLU A 108 -1.65 13.90 -7.57
N PRO A 109 -0.88 14.99 -7.65
CA PRO A 109 0.51 14.93 -8.06
C PRO A 109 1.35 14.10 -7.09
N LEU A 110 2.25 13.28 -7.65
CA LEU A 110 3.13 12.34 -6.93
C LEU A 110 3.82 13.05 -5.74
N TRP A 111 3.50 12.63 -4.51
CA TRP A 111 3.97 13.28 -3.28
C TRP A 111 5.52 13.36 -3.20
N TRP A 112 6.22 12.34 -3.72
CA TRP A 112 7.68 12.31 -3.74
C TRP A 112 8.26 13.34 -4.72
N GLN A 113 7.56 13.75 -5.78
CA GLN A 113 8.00 14.87 -6.61
C GLN A 113 8.01 16.18 -5.81
N LYS A 114 7.04 16.37 -4.90
CA LYS A 114 7.05 17.55 -4.01
C LYS A 114 8.24 17.51 -3.06
N ILE A 115 8.60 16.34 -2.51
CA ILE A 115 9.75 16.20 -1.61
C ILE A 115 11.08 16.32 -2.37
N LEU A 116 11.20 15.71 -3.55
CA LEU A 116 12.40 15.83 -4.38
C LEU A 116 12.63 17.29 -4.77
N ASN A 117 11.57 18.00 -5.18
CA ASN A 117 11.64 19.44 -5.46
C ASN A 117 12.03 20.25 -4.22
N LEU A 118 11.56 19.88 -3.03
CA LEU A 118 11.95 20.54 -1.77
C LEU A 118 13.41 20.27 -1.39
N LEU A 119 13.93 19.07 -1.67
CA LEU A 119 15.33 18.72 -1.40
C LEU A 119 16.29 19.33 -2.42
N LEU A 120 15.92 19.35 -3.71
CA LEU A 120 16.72 19.95 -4.79
C LEU A 120 16.72 21.48 -4.76
N ASN A 121 15.64 22.13 -4.29
CA ASN A 121 15.57 23.58 -4.14
C ASN A 121 16.33 24.11 -2.90
N ARG A 122 16.82 23.23 -2.01
CA ARG A 122 17.66 23.60 -0.87
C ARG A 122 19.15 23.72 -1.18
N THR A 123 19.57 23.41 -2.41
CA THR A 123 20.98 23.48 -2.85
C THR A 123 21.37 24.75 -3.60
N ILE A 124 20.46 25.75 -3.71
CA ILE A 124 20.73 27.03 -4.43
C ILE A 124 20.41 28.26 -3.56
N ASN A 125 20.58 28.19 -2.23
CA ASN A 125 20.62 29.38 -1.37
C ASN A 125 21.71 29.24 -0.32
#